data_AF-A0A9D3RKI0-F1
#
_entry.id   AF-A0A9D3RKI0-F1
#
_cell.length_a   1.000
_cell.length_b   1.000
_cell.length_c   1.000
_cell.angle_alpha   90.00
_cell.angle_beta   90.00
_cell.angle_gamma   90.00
#
_symmetry.space_group_name_H-M   'P 1'
#
loop_
_entity.id
_entity.type
_entity.pdbx_description
1 polymer ?
#
loop_
_entity_poly.entity_id
_entity_poly.type
_entity_poly.pdbx_seq_one_letter_code
_entity_poly.pdbx_strand_id
1 'polypeptide(L)'
;MAKEAFRETTKASSLPKTEFIPKSKRSVLQTMAPILFNTIGTDHGDYIEQEEVHVKNPHLDSMEEDILYHFDLGTKTHNLPEMFGDIKFVCVGGSGNRMKSFAQFIHRELGLPGDMDDIRDICAGTDRYSMYKAGPVLSVSHGMGVPSMSIMLHELIKLLHHARCRDVILFRIGTSGGVGLAPGTVVVTKQAMDSFLQPQFEQVVLGKVIVRSTDLDQGLAEELLSCAAEIPDLPTVIGNTMCTHDFYEGQGRLDGALCSFSTEEKLEYLHRAYDAGVRNIEMESTVFAAMCHACGLKAAVVCVTLLNRFEGDQINSPHRVMLDYQQRPQLLVSHLIKKRLGLIQ
;
A
#
# COMPACT_ATOMS: atom_id res chain seq x y z
N MET A 1 -23.14 -51.16 -35.51
CA MET A 1 -22.23 -52.00 -36.31
C MET A 1 -21.09 -51.11 -36.83
N ALA A 2 -19.84 -51.55 -36.63
CA ALA A 2 -18.54 -51.05 -37.16
C ALA A 2 -18.17 -49.57 -36.88
N LYS A 3 -17.14 -49.18 -36.11
CA LYS A 3 -15.68 -49.52 -36.04
C LYS A 3 -14.90 -49.28 -37.34
N GLU A 4 -13.94 -48.33 -37.27
CA GLU A 4 -12.50 -48.38 -37.68
C GLU A 4 -12.01 -46.94 -37.99
N ALA A 5 -11.04 -46.34 -37.27
CA ALA A 5 -9.61 -46.65 -37.07
C ALA A 5 -8.71 -46.12 -38.20
N PHE A 6 -7.89 -45.09 -37.90
CA PHE A 6 -6.64 -44.72 -38.58
C PHE A 6 -5.93 -43.65 -37.72
N ARG A 7 -4.61 -43.59 -37.48
CA ARG A 7 -3.46 -44.51 -37.43
C ARG A 7 -2.31 -43.62 -36.92
N GLU A 8 -1.56 -44.07 -35.91
CA GLU A 8 -0.33 -43.41 -35.45
C GLU A 8 0.76 -43.44 -36.53
N THR A 9 1.56 -42.36 -36.61
CA THR A 9 2.90 -42.39 -37.19
C THR A 9 3.86 -41.53 -36.36
N THR A 10 4.66 -42.22 -35.56
CA THR A 10 5.93 -41.78 -34.98
C THR A 10 6.95 -41.42 -36.06
N LYS A 11 7.63 -40.27 -35.92
CA LYS A 11 8.99 -40.07 -36.45
C LYS A 11 9.84 -39.32 -35.42
N ALA A 12 10.81 -40.05 -34.89
CA ALA A 12 11.94 -39.53 -34.12
C ALA A 12 12.74 -38.54 -34.98
N SER A 13 13.14 -37.41 -34.40
CA SER A 13 14.18 -36.55 -34.94
C SER A 13 15.26 -36.31 -33.90
N SER A 14 16.48 -36.38 -34.40
CA SER A 14 17.76 -36.57 -33.75
C SER A 14 18.30 -35.34 -33.02
N LEU A 15 18.84 -35.58 -31.82
CA LEU A 15 19.75 -34.69 -31.08
C LEU A 15 20.99 -34.33 -31.91
N PRO A 16 21.43 -33.05 -31.93
CA PRO A 16 22.80 -32.70 -32.24
C PRO A 16 23.67 -32.61 -30.98
N LYS A 17 24.95 -32.77 -31.25
CA LYS A 17 26.05 -33.12 -30.35
C LYS A 17 26.51 -31.94 -29.50
N THR A 18 27.04 -32.30 -28.34
CA THR A 18 27.88 -31.52 -27.42
C THR A 18 29.04 -30.81 -28.14
N GLU A 19 29.08 -29.48 -28.06
CA GLU A 19 30.27 -28.67 -28.31
C GLU A 19 30.93 -28.25 -26.99
N PHE A 20 32.23 -28.53 -26.91
CA PHE A 20 33.15 -28.07 -25.87
C PHE A 20 33.61 -26.64 -26.18
N ILE A 21 33.45 -25.71 -25.24
CA ILE A 21 34.08 -24.37 -25.25
C ILE A 21 34.66 -24.09 -23.85
N PRO A 22 35.85 -23.47 -23.73
CA PRO A 22 36.78 -23.72 -22.63
C PRO A 22 36.58 -22.86 -21.37
N LYS A 23 37.08 -23.38 -20.25
CA LYS A 23 37.24 -22.70 -18.96
C LYS A 23 38.07 -21.42 -19.10
N SER A 24 37.48 -20.25 -18.86
CA SER A 24 38.16 -19.16 -18.13
C SER A 24 37.20 -18.07 -17.65
N LYS A 25 37.41 -17.67 -16.39
CA LYS A 25 37.17 -16.35 -15.75
C LYS A 25 36.20 -16.36 -14.55
N ARG A 26 36.85 -16.39 -13.39
CA ARG A 26 36.60 -15.64 -12.15
C ARG A 26 35.13 -15.49 -11.71
N SER A 27 34.81 -16.28 -10.70
CA SER A 27 33.95 -15.90 -9.58
C SER A 27 34.20 -14.44 -9.19
N VAL A 28 33.16 -13.61 -9.33
CA VAL A 28 33.02 -12.35 -8.61
C VAL A 28 31.83 -12.56 -7.69
N LEU A 29 32.11 -13.13 -6.51
CA LEU A 29 31.20 -13.04 -5.38
C LEU A 29 31.24 -11.57 -4.93
N GLN A 30 30.31 -10.77 -5.43
CA GLN A 30 30.17 -9.38 -4.99
C GLN A 30 29.30 -9.41 -3.73
N THR A 31 29.95 -9.55 -2.59
CA THR A 31 29.35 -9.41 -1.28
C THR A 31 28.71 -8.03 -1.20
N MET A 32 27.38 -7.95 -1.09
CA MET A 32 26.71 -6.69 -0.77
C MET A 32 27.15 -6.26 0.62
N ALA A 33 27.84 -5.12 0.70
CA ALA A 33 28.22 -4.51 1.96
C ALA A 33 26.95 -4.08 2.72
N PRO A 34 26.91 -4.21 4.06
CA PRO A 34 25.81 -3.67 4.84
C PRO A 34 25.76 -2.15 4.66
N ILE A 35 24.58 -1.65 4.31
CA ILE A 35 24.27 -0.23 4.20
C ILE A 35 24.41 0.36 5.61
N LEU A 36 25.53 1.01 5.90
CA LEU A 36 25.67 1.84 7.09
C LEU A 36 24.88 3.14 6.87
N PHE A 37 23.87 3.37 7.70
CA PHE A 37 23.29 4.69 7.88
C PHE A 37 24.35 5.61 8.50
N ASN A 38 24.89 6.54 7.72
CA ASN A 38 25.73 7.62 8.25
C ASN A 38 24.85 8.61 9.01
N THR A 39 24.88 8.54 10.33
CA THR A 39 24.37 9.59 11.22
C THR A 39 25.48 10.61 11.46
N ILE A 40 25.29 11.84 10.99
CA ILE A 40 26.08 13.00 11.42
C ILE A 40 25.23 13.76 12.43
N GLY A 41 25.63 13.72 13.70
CA GLY A 41 25.00 14.46 14.79
C GLY A 41 25.65 14.12 16.12
N THR A 42 26.17 15.15 16.78
CA THR A 42 27.07 15.12 17.93
C THR A 42 26.47 14.55 19.22
N ASP A 43 27.22 13.62 19.83
CA ASP A 43 27.38 13.35 21.27
C ASP A 43 26.13 13.46 22.16
N HIS A 44 25.27 12.45 22.10
CA HIS A 44 24.66 11.78 23.26
C HIS A 44 24.09 10.44 22.77
N GLY A 45 24.54 9.35 23.38
CA GLY A 45 24.19 7.98 22.99
C GLY A 45 22.77 7.61 23.37
N ASP A 46 21.81 7.96 22.52
CA ASP A 46 20.52 7.28 22.46
C ASP A 46 20.66 6.14 21.47
N TYR A 47 20.84 4.92 21.98
CA TYR A 47 20.63 3.71 21.21
C TYR A 47 19.15 3.70 20.80
N ILE A 48 18.84 4.05 19.54
CA ILE A 48 17.51 3.83 18.99
C ILE A 48 17.30 2.32 18.96
N GLU A 49 16.52 1.78 19.90
CA GLU A 49 16.08 0.39 19.85
C GLU A 49 15.36 0.17 18.53
N GLN A 50 15.81 -0.81 17.75
CA GLN A 50 15.13 -1.21 16.52
C GLN A 50 13.82 -1.90 16.88
N GLU A 51 12.69 -1.33 16.48
CA GLU A 51 11.36 -1.87 16.82
C GLU A 51 10.98 -2.99 15.82
N GLU A 52 10.80 -4.20 16.35
CA GLU A 52 10.23 -5.33 15.61
C GLU A 52 8.73 -5.11 15.37
N VAL A 53 8.20 -5.65 14.27
CA VAL A 53 6.75 -5.60 14.03
C VAL A 53 6.03 -6.45 15.08
N HIS A 54 5.23 -5.78 15.92
CA HIS A 54 4.52 -6.40 17.02
C HIS A 54 3.06 -6.73 16.66
N VAL A 55 2.61 -7.92 17.07
CA VAL A 55 1.20 -8.31 17.03
C VAL A 55 0.57 -8.17 18.42
N LYS A 56 -0.72 -7.83 18.48
CA LYS A 56 -1.51 -7.82 19.73
C LYS A 56 -2.45 -9.01 19.81
N ASN A 57 -1.87 -10.21 19.73
CA ASN A 57 -2.62 -11.47 19.85
C ASN A 57 -1.79 -12.54 20.57
N PRO A 58 -2.04 -12.81 21.87
CA PRO A 58 -1.27 -13.79 22.63
C PRO A 58 -1.47 -15.23 22.15
N HIS A 59 -2.49 -15.49 21.33
CA HIS A 59 -2.75 -16.83 20.81
C HIS A 59 -1.83 -17.18 19.64
N LEU A 60 -1.24 -16.19 18.95
CA LEU A 60 -0.47 -16.43 17.73
C LEU A 60 0.75 -17.31 17.99
N ASP A 61 1.51 -17.05 19.07
CA ASP A 61 2.73 -17.79 19.42
C ASP A 61 2.46 -19.25 19.79
N SER A 62 1.23 -19.57 20.18
CA SER A 62 0.82 -20.94 20.54
C SER A 62 0.34 -21.78 19.37
N MET A 63 0.17 -21.17 18.18
CA MET A 63 -0.30 -21.88 16.99
C MET A 63 0.84 -22.72 16.40
N GLU A 64 0.53 -23.97 16.05
CA GLU A 64 1.49 -24.86 15.37
C GLU A 64 1.81 -24.37 13.95
N GLU A 65 0.82 -23.76 13.31
CA GLU A 65 0.90 -23.18 11.97
C GLU A 65 -0.04 -21.99 11.91
N ASP A 66 0.38 -20.95 11.20
CA ASP A 66 -0.48 -19.83 10.86
C ASP A 66 -0.63 -19.75 9.33
N ILE A 67 -1.86 -19.86 8.86
CA ILE A 67 -2.22 -19.80 7.45
C ILE A 67 -2.74 -18.38 7.15
N LEU A 68 -2.03 -17.69 6.27
CA LEU A 68 -2.43 -16.40 5.71
C LEU A 68 -3.29 -16.67 4.48
N TYR A 69 -4.53 -17.07 4.74
CA TYR A 69 -5.44 -17.64 3.75
C TYR A 69 -5.67 -16.73 2.54
N HIS A 70 -5.82 -15.42 2.77
CA HIS A 70 -6.11 -14.47 1.70
C HIS A 70 -4.87 -14.10 0.88
N PHE A 71 -3.68 -14.49 1.32
CA PHE A 71 -2.43 -14.37 0.58
C PHE A 71 -1.92 -15.68 -0.03
N ASP A 72 -2.57 -16.81 0.26
CA ASP A 72 -2.06 -18.14 -0.10
C ASP A 72 -0.64 -18.41 0.44
N LEU A 73 -0.37 -17.91 1.65
CA LEU A 73 0.89 -18.08 2.36
C LEU A 73 0.68 -18.79 3.70
N GLY A 74 1.74 -19.36 4.26
CA GLY A 74 1.66 -20.03 5.56
C GLY A 74 3.03 -20.31 6.14
N THR A 75 3.11 -20.37 7.48
CA THR A 75 4.39 -20.51 8.19
C THR A 75 5.06 -21.87 7.98
N LYS A 76 4.31 -22.93 7.66
CA LYS A 76 4.89 -24.25 7.30
C LYS A 76 5.14 -24.42 5.81
N THR A 77 4.42 -23.70 4.96
CA THR A 77 4.52 -23.82 3.50
C THR A 77 5.58 -22.89 2.92
N HIS A 78 5.96 -21.83 3.64
CA HIS A 78 6.87 -20.79 3.15
C HIS A 78 7.89 -20.38 4.20
N ASN A 79 9.13 -20.13 3.76
CA ASN A 79 10.16 -19.53 4.62
C ASN A 79 9.98 -18.00 4.67
N LEU A 80 9.03 -17.52 5.49
CA LEU A 80 8.68 -16.09 5.54
C LEU A 80 9.86 -15.18 5.91
N PRO A 81 10.75 -15.52 6.85
CA PRO A 81 11.96 -14.73 7.11
C PRO A 81 12.87 -14.57 5.88
N GLU A 82 13.08 -15.64 5.11
CA GLU A 82 13.89 -15.59 3.88
C GLU A 82 13.21 -14.76 2.78
N MET A 83 11.88 -14.88 2.68
CA MET A 83 11.12 -14.19 1.63
C MET A 83 10.91 -12.69 1.90
N PHE A 84 10.79 -12.28 3.17
CA PHE A 84 10.31 -10.93 3.52
C PHE A 84 11.12 -10.22 4.61
N GLY A 85 12.12 -10.85 5.24
CA GLY A 85 12.86 -10.25 6.35
C GLY A 85 13.63 -8.97 6.01
N ASP A 86 13.83 -8.67 4.72
CA ASP A 86 14.48 -7.47 4.20
C ASP A 86 13.51 -6.30 3.91
N ILE A 87 12.20 -6.48 4.12
CA ILE A 87 11.21 -5.45 3.87
C ILE A 87 11.36 -4.28 4.86
N LYS A 88 11.40 -3.06 4.31
CA LYS A 88 11.44 -1.79 5.05
C LYS A 88 10.29 -0.86 4.72
N PHE A 89 9.70 -1.00 3.54
CA PHE A 89 8.57 -0.18 3.12
C PHE A 89 7.46 -1.06 2.58
N VAL A 90 6.24 -0.82 3.03
CA VAL A 90 5.07 -1.50 2.47
C VAL A 90 4.13 -0.44 1.91
N CYS A 91 3.81 -0.55 0.62
CA CYS A 91 2.86 0.33 -0.04
C CYS A 91 1.59 -0.46 -0.37
N VAL A 92 0.45 0.04 0.06
CA VAL A 92 -0.85 -0.61 -0.15
C VAL A 92 -1.79 0.29 -0.95
N GLY A 93 -2.57 -0.30 -1.85
CA GLY A 93 -3.56 0.43 -2.67
C GLY A 93 -4.65 -0.48 -3.21
N GLY A 94 -5.73 0.07 -3.76
CA GLY A 94 -6.94 -0.73 -4.00
C GLY A 94 -6.81 -1.83 -5.05
N SER A 95 -6.27 -1.49 -6.23
CA SER A 95 -6.26 -2.38 -7.40
C SER A 95 -4.95 -3.17 -7.53
N GLY A 96 -5.04 -4.49 -7.75
CA GLY A 96 -3.90 -5.36 -8.07
C GLY A 96 -3.05 -4.82 -9.22
N ASN A 97 -3.69 -4.40 -10.32
CA ASN A 97 -2.99 -3.82 -11.47
C ASN A 97 -2.21 -2.54 -11.10
N ARG A 98 -2.81 -1.65 -10.29
CA ARG A 98 -2.15 -0.43 -9.82
C ARG A 98 -0.92 -0.77 -8.98
N MET A 99 -1.04 -1.74 -8.09
CA MET A 99 0.05 -2.17 -7.20
C MET A 99 1.14 -2.93 -7.94
N LYS A 100 0.80 -3.65 -9.02
CA LYS A 100 1.78 -4.23 -9.96
C LYS A 100 2.57 -3.14 -10.67
N SER A 101 1.87 -2.16 -11.26
CA SER A 101 2.51 -1.02 -11.91
C SER A 101 3.38 -0.23 -10.95
N PHE A 102 2.97 -0.08 -9.69
CA PHE A 102 3.79 0.56 -8.66
C PHE A 102 5.07 -0.25 -8.36
N ALA A 103 4.99 -1.58 -8.21
CA ALA A 103 6.17 -2.40 -7.97
C ALA A 103 7.18 -2.33 -9.13
N GLN A 104 6.67 -2.34 -10.36
CA GLN A 104 7.45 -2.12 -11.58
C GLN A 104 8.09 -0.72 -11.63
N PHE A 105 7.34 0.30 -11.22
CA PHE A 105 7.83 1.66 -11.11
C PHE A 105 8.96 1.77 -10.08
N ILE A 106 8.78 1.21 -8.89
CA ILE A 106 9.79 1.17 -7.83
C ILE A 106 11.04 0.40 -8.25
N HIS A 107 10.91 -0.74 -8.94
CA HIS A 107 12.05 -1.49 -9.45
C HIS A 107 12.96 -0.60 -10.31
N ARG A 108 12.38 0.19 -11.21
CA ARG A 108 13.13 1.17 -12.02
C ARG A 108 13.69 2.32 -11.19
N GLU A 109 12.88 2.92 -10.32
CA GLU A 109 13.29 4.07 -9.50
C GLU A 109 14.44 3.77 -8.55
N LEU A 110 14.53 2.52 -8.07
CA LEU A 110 15.61 2.05 -7.19
C LEU A 110 16.79 1.43 -7.98
N GLY A 111 16.70 1.32 -9.30
CA GLY A 111 17.75 0.73 -10.14
C GLY A 111 18.06 -0.73 -9.78
N LEU A 112 17.03 -1.50 -9.44
CA LEU A 112 17.21 -2.89 -9.00
C LEU A 112 17.68 -3.79 -10.15
N PRO A 113 18.50 -4.82 -9.87
CA PRO A 113 18.94 -5.76 -10.90
C PRO A 113 17.77 -6.62 -11.43
N GLY A 114 17.97 -7.20 -12.61
CA GLY A 114 17.00 -8.06 -13.27
C GLY A 114 15.97 -7.32 -14.12
N ASP A 115 15.03 -8.06 -14.70
CA ASP A 115 13.97 -7.51 -15.53
C ASP A 115 12.73 -7.17 -14.67
N MET A 116 12.15 -5.99 -14.88
CA MET A 116 10.91 -5.57 -14.23
C MET A 116 9.70 -6.42 -14.63
N ASP A 117 9.77 -7.08 -15.78
CA ASP A 117 8.72 -7.99 -16.26
C ASP A 117 8.73 -9.34 -15.53
N ASP A 118 9.81 -9.64 -14.79
CA ASP A 118 9.89 -10.83 -13.93
C ASP A 118 9.21 -10.65 -12.58
N ILE A 119 8.71 -9.46 -12.24
CA ILE A 119 7.92 -9.24 -11.02
C ILE A 119 6.62 -10.06 -11.10
N ARG A 120 6.56 -11.13 -10.31
CA ARG A 120 5.40 -12.03 -10.20
C ARG A 120 4.52 -11.65 -9.03
N ASP A 121 3.24 -12.00 -9.17
CA ASP A 121 2.30 -11.95 -8.05
C ASP A 121 2.63 -13.10 -7.09
N ILE A 122 3.03 -12.75 -5.86
CA ILE A 122 3.36 -13.71 -4.81
C ILE A 122 2.10 -14.46 -4.35
N CYS A 123 0.93 -13.83 -4.47
CA CYS A 123 -0.36 -14.39 -4.08
C CYS A 123 -1.08 -15.07 -5.26
N ALA A 124 -0.36 -15.51 -6.31
CA ALA A 124 -0.96 -16.01 -7.55
C ALA A 124 -1.88 -17.24 -7.39
N GLY A 125 -1.84 -17.95 -6.26
CA GLY A 125 -2.77 -19.06 -5.96
C GLY A 125 -4.15 -18.61 -5.47
N THR A 126 -4.35 -17.31 -5.27
CA THR A 126 -5.62 -16.71 -4.83
C THR A 126 -5.99 -15.50 -5.70
N ASP A 127 -7.26 -15.11 -5.69
CA ASP A 127 -7.79 -13.94 -6.39
C ASP A 127 -8.16 -12.79 -5.42
N ARG A 128 -7.86 -12.96 -4.13
CA ARG A 128 -8.27 -12.03 -3.07
C ARG A 128 -7.43 -10.75 -3.06
N TYR A 129 -6.11 -10.91 -3.02
CA TYR A 129 -5.14 -9.82 -3.03
C TYR A 129 -3.96 -10.21 -3.90
N SER A 130 -3.35 -9.22 -4.55
CA SER A 130 -2.08 -9.34 -5.23
C SER A 130 -0.96 -8.73 -4.40
N MET A 131 0.22 -9.36 -4.44
CA MET A 131 1.41 -8.93 -3.71
C MET A 131 2.64 -9.00 -4.60
N TYR A 132 3.42 -7.93 -4.62
CA TYR A 132 4.62 -7.80 -5.44
C TYR A 132 5.78 -7.27 -4.59
N LYS A 133 6.97 -7.84 -4.76
CA LYS A 133 8.17 -7.40 -4.04
C LYS A 133 9.18 -6.80 -5.01
N ALA A 134 9.74 -5.64 -4.66
CA ALA A 134 10.81 -4.97 -5.39
C ALA A 134 11.88 -4.51 -4.38
N GLY A 135 12.93 -5.31 -4.19
CA GLY A 135 13.96 -5.05 -3.19
C GLY A 135 13.36 -4.95 -1.78
N PRO A 136 13.62 -3.87 -1.02
CA PRO A 136 13.07 -3.67 0.34
C PRO A 136 11.63 -3.15 0.35
N VAL A 137 10.97 -3.04 -0.81
CA VAL A 137 9.60 -2.52 -0.94
C VAL A 137 8.63 -3.66 -1.24
N LEU A 138 7.58 -3.77 -0.43
CA LEU A 138 6.44 -4.66 -0.67
C LEU A 138 5.23 -3.85 -1.15
N SER A 139 4.60 -4.28 -2.23
CA SER A 139 3.44 -3.63 -2.85
C SER A 139 2.23 -4.57 -2.78
N VAL A 140 1.16 -4.18 -2.08
CA VAL A 140 0.03 -5.08 -1.79
C VAL A 140 -1.30 -4.43 -2.16
N SER A 141 -2.16 -5.15 -2.89
CA SER A 141 -3.52 -4.68 -3.15
C SER A 141 -4.45 -4.95 -1.98
N HIS A 142 -5.45 -4.11 -1.74
CA HIS A 142 -6.39 -4.31 -0.63
C HIS A 142 -7.88 -4.19 -1.01
N GLY A 143 -8.22 -4.09 -2.30
CA GLY A 143 -9.61 -3.91 -2.73
C GLY A 143 -10.20 -2.56 -2.31
N MET A 144 -11.49 -2.53 -1.98
CA MET A 144 -12.20 -1.31 -1.57
C MET A 144 -12.95 -1.51 -0.25
N GLY A 145 -12.92 -0.48 0.58
CA GLY A 145 -13.63 -0.39 1.84
C GLY A 145 -12.87 -0.98 3.04
N VAL A 146 -13.24 -0.48 4.22
CA VAL A 146 -12.73 -0.89 5.53
C VAL A 146 -12.66 -2.42 5.70
N PRO A 147 -13.70 -3.23 5.39
CA PRO A 147 -13.63 -4.68 5.60
C PRO A 147 -12.51 -5.34 4.78
N SER A 148 -12.38 -4.97 3.51
CA SER A 148 -11.34 -5.51 2.61
C SER A 148 -9.95 -5.09 3.06
N MET A 149 -9.76 -3.83 3.47
CA MET A 149 -8.48 -3.37 4.03
C MET A 149 -8.12 -4.11 5.32
N SER A 150 -9.09 -4.34 6.22
CA SER A 150 -8.83 -4.95 7.52
C SER A 150 -8.30 -6.39 7.43
N ILE A 151 -8.84 -7.20 6.51
CA ILE A 151 -8.39 -8.57 6.27
C ILE A 151 -6.94 -8.56 5.77
N MET A 152 -6.66 -7.75 4.74
CA MET A 152 -5.31 -7.57 4.19
C MET A 152 -4.32 -7.15 5.28
N LEU A 153 -4.65 -6.15 6.11
CA LEU A 153 -3.77 -5.68 7.18
C LEU A 153 -3.54 -6.73 8.26
N HIS A 154 -4.55 -7.50 8.64
CA HIS A 154 -4.37 -8.56 9.62
C HIS A 154 -3.34 -9.59 9.17
N GLU A 155 -3.45 -10.06 7.92
CA GLU A 155 -2.49 -11.04 7.39
C GLU A 155 -1.13 -10.42 7.08
N LEU A 156 -1.09 -9.17 6.62
CA LEU A 156 0.15 -8.44 6.33
C LEU A 156 0.96 -8.19 7.60
N ILE A 157 0.33 -7.75 8.70
CA ILE A 157 1.03 -7.49 9.96
C ILE A 157 1.58 -8.80 10.52
N LYS A 158 0.81 -9.90 10.46
CA LYS A 158 1.31 -11.23 10.84
C LYS A 158 2.46 -11.69 9.93
N LEU A 159 2.37 -11.46 8.62
CA LEU A 159 3.44 -11.78 7.68
C LEU A 159 4.75 -11.08 8.06
N LEU A 160 4.71 -9.77 8.29
CA LEU A 160 5.87 -8.98 8.69
C LEU A 160 6.43 -9.43 10.05
N HIS A 161 5.55 -9.78 10.99
CA HIS A 161 5.92 -10.33 12.28
C HIS A 161 6.63 -11.69 12.14
N HIS A 162 6.04 -12.65 11.42
CA HIS A 162 6.64 -13.97 11.17
C HIS A 162 7.96 -13.88 10.40
N ALA A 163 8.08 -12.89 9.50
CA ALA A 163 9.31 -12.59 8.78
C ALA A 163 10.37 -11.86 9.61
N ARG A 164 10.05 -11.46 10.85
CA ARG A 164 10.92 -10.70 11.76
C ARG A 164 11.38 -9.36 11.17
N CYS A 165 10.49 -8.70 10.43
CA CYS A 165 10.78 -7.38 9.89
C CYS A 165 10.93 -6.36 11.04
N ARG A 166 11.75 -5.34 10.78
CA ARG A 166 12.06 -4.25 11.72
C ARG A 166 12.00 -2.91 11.03
N ASP A 167 11.59 -1.88 11.76
CA ASP A 167 11.58 -0.48 11.29
C ASP A 167 10.78 -0.31 9.98
N VAL A 168 9.65 -1.01 9.86
CA VAL A 168 8.83 -1.01 8.64
C VAL A 168 7.92 0.21 8.64
N ILE A 169 7.86 0.92 7.50
CA ILE A 169 6.93 2.03 7.28
C ILE A 169 5.83 1.60 6.29
N LEU A 170 4.57 1.81 6.67
CA LEU A 170 3.41 1.50 5.83
C LEU A 170 2.86 2.77 5.17
N PHE A 171 2.68 2.71 3.85
CA PHE A 171 2.04 3.77 3.08
C PHE A 171 0.77 3.24 2.43
N ARG A 172 -0.35 3.93 2.65
CA ARG A 172 -1.52 3.78 1.80
C ARG A 172 -1.45 4.81 0.67
N ILE A 173 -1.41 4.34 -0.57
CA ILE A 173 -1.47 5.17 -1.77
C ILE A 173 -2.82 4.99 -2.46
N GLY A 174 -3.54 6.09 -2.66
CA GLY A 174 -4.93 6.01 -3.08
C GLY A 174 -5.46 7.18 -3.87
N THR A 175 -6.75 7.11 -4.15
CA THR A 175 -7.55 8.15 -4.79
C THR A 175 -8.65 8.58 -3.84
N SER A 176 -9.12 9.82 -3.98
CA SER A 176 -10.12 10.39 -3.10
C SER A 176 -10.94 11.48 -3.80
N GLY A 177 -12.09 11.84 -3.23
CA GLY A 177 -12.81 13.07 -3.59
C GLY A 177 -12.27 14.23 -2.77
N GLY A 178 -11.81 15.31 -3.41
CA GLY A 178 -11.34 16.50 -2.71
C GLY A 178 -12.49 17.32 -2.13
N VAL A 179 -12.25 17.99 -1.01
CA VAL A 179 -13.19 18.94 -0.39
C VAL A 179 -12.52 20.31 -0.38
N GLY A 180 -12.95 21.19 -1.28
CA GLY A 180 -12.35 22.52 -1.44
C GLY A 180 -10.93 22.51 -2.01
N LEU A 181 -10.59 21.47 -2.77
CA LEU A 181 -9.29 21.30 -3.43
C LEU A 181 -9.45 21.08 -4.93
N ALA A 182 -8.53 21.63 -5.71
CA ALA A 182 -8.46 21.36 -7.13
C ALA A 182 -8.20 19.86 -7.39
N PRO A 183 -8.78 19.27 -8.45
CA PRO A 183 -8.45 17.91 -8.88
C PRO A 183 -6.94 17.78 -9.15
N GLY A 184 -6.37 16.63 -8.78
CA GLY A 184 -4.94 16.34 -8.87
C GLY A 184 -4.12 16.76 -7.66
N THR A 185 -4.71 17.42 -6.66
CA THR A 185 -4.03 17.75 -5.41
C THR A 185 -3.78 16.47 -4.61
N VAL A 186 -2.56 16.28 -4.11
CA VAL A 186 -2.22 15.19 -3.19
C VAL A 186 -2.49 15.65 -1.76
N VAL A 187 -3.23 14.84 -1.02
CA VAL A 187 -3.47 15.02 0.42
C VAL A 187 -2.65 13.99 1.18
N VAL A 188 -1.74 14.47 2.01
CA VAL A 188 -1.08 13.68 3.05
C VAL A 188 -1.95 13.78 4.30
N THR A 189 -2.44 12.64 4.77
CA THR A 189 -3.43 12.60 5.85
C THR A 189 -2.80 12.93 7.19
N LYS A 190 -3.31 13.97 7.86
CA LYS A 190 -2.98 14.32 9.23
C LYS A 190 -3.64 13.39 10.23
N GLN A 191 -4.96 13.29 10.14
CA GLN A 191 -5.82 12.40 10.93
C GLN A 191 -6.90 11.80 10.03
N ALA A 192 -7.19 10.52 10.21
CA ALA A 192 -8.30 9.85 9.55
C ALA A 192 -9.57 9.99 10.41
N MET A 193 -10.63 10.53 9.83
CA MET A 193 -11.87 10.89 10.51
C MET A 193 -13.00 9.94 10.09
N ASP A 194 -13.90 9.61 11.00
CA ASP A 194 -15.14 8.92 10.65
C ASP A 194 -16.17 9.87 9.99
N SER A 195 -17.34 9.32 9.62
CA SER A 195 -18.46 10.09 9.06
C SER A 195 -19.09 11.09 10.05
N PHE A 196 -18.73 11.04 11.33
CA PHE A 196 -19.13 12.04 12.34
C PHE A 196 -18.04 13.10 12.57
N LEU A 197 -17.01 13.10 11.73
CA LEU A 197 -15.87 14.02 11.81
C LEU A 197 -15.11 13.87 13.13
N GLN A 198 -14.99 12.64 13.64
CA GLN A 198 -14.20 12.31 14.82
C GLN A 198 -12.97 11.46 14.45
N PRO A 199 -11.81 11.65 15.09
CA PRO A 199 -10.59 10.89 14.80
C PRO A 199 -10.62 9.51 15.48
N GLN A 200 -11.55 8.66 15.05
CA GLN A 200 -11.77 7.35 15.66
C GLN A 200 -12.17 6.28 14.66
N PHE A 201 -11.93 5.02 15.03
CA PHE A 201 -12.38 3.85 14.31
C PHE A 201 -13.19 2.95 15.24
N GLU A 202 -14.46 2.73 14.91
CA GLU A 202 -15.34 1.82 15.64
C GLU A 202 -15.31 0.42 15.05
N GLN A 203 -15.19 -0.58 15.92
CA GLN A 203 -15.27 -1.99 15.55
C GLN A 203 -16.17 -2.74 16.53
N VAL A 204 -17.09 -3.56 16.00
CA VAL A 204 -17.87 -4.47 16.83
C VAL A 204 -17.09 -5.75 17.07
N VAL A 205 -16.74 -6.03 18.33
CA VAL A 205 -16.04 -7.25 18.76
C VAL A 205 -16.95 -8.01 19.72
N LEU A 206 -17.44 -9.18 19.29
CA LEU A 206 -18.34 -10.03 20.08
C LEU A 206 -19.58 -9.27 20.60
N GLY A 207 -20.16 -8.42 19.76
CA GLY A 207 -21.34 -7.61 20.09
C GLY A 207 -21.05 -6.35 20.91
N LYS A 208 -19.77 -6.04 21.19
CA LYS A 208 -19.36 -4.82 21.91
C LYS A 208 -18.66 -3.85 20.96
N VAL A 209 -19.05 -2.58 21.01
CA VAL A 209 -18.35 -1.52 20.26
C VAL A 209 -17.02 -1.23 20.96
N ILE A 210 -15.93 -1.32 20.20
CA ILE A 210 -14.58 -0.95 20.60
C ILE A 210 -14.17 0.23 19.73
N VAL A 211 -13.76 1.33 20.36
CA VAL A 211 -13.28 2.54 19.69
C VAL A 211 -11.75 2.56 19.75
N ARG A 212 -11.09 2.84 18.62
CA ARG A 212 -9.62 2.99 18.54
C ARG A 212 -9.26 4.35 17.96
N SER A 213 -8.13 4.91 18.42
CA SER A 213 -7.55 6.10 17.82
C SER A 213 -7.13 5.82 16.37
N THR A 214 -7.19 6.84 15.53
CA THR A 214 -6.77 6.84 14.12
C THR A 214 -5.56 7.75 13.88
N ASP A 215 -4.71 7.89 14.90
CA ASP A 215 -3.48 8.67 14.81
C ASP A 215 -2.51 8.11 13.76
N LEU A 216 -1.90 9.02 13.01
CA LEU A 216 -0.81 8.76 12.05
C LEU A 216 0.44 9.54 12.49
N ASP A 217 1.61 9.08 12.03
CA ASP A 217 2.89 9.70 12.39
C ASP A 217 3.00 11.10 11.74
N GLN A 218 2.99 12.14 12.59
CA GLN A 218 3.02 13.53 12.11
C GLN A 218 4.37 13.92 11.50
N GLY A 219 5.48 13.37 12.02
CA GLY A 219 6.81 13.63 11.47
C GLY A 219 6.95 13.03 10.07
N LEU A 220 6.38 11.83 9.84
CA LEU A 220 6.32 11.22 8.51
C LEU A 220 5.46 12.04 7.54
N ALA A 221 4.36 12.64 8.02
CA ALA A 221 3.54 13.52 7.19
C ALA A 221 4.28 14.80 6.78
N GLU A 222 5.02 15.42 7.70
CA GLU A 222 5.87 16.59 7.44
C GLU A 222 7.04 16.28 6.49
N GLU A 223 7.65 15.10 6.64
CA GLU A 223 8.69 14.62 5.73
C GLU A 223 8.13 14.39 4.31
N LEU A 224 6.96 13.78 4.17
CA LEU A 224 6.27 13.63 2.89
C LEU A 224 5.97 14.99 2.27
N LEU A 225 5.48 15.96 3.04
CA LEU A 225 5.24 17.31 2.53
C LEU A 225 6.54 17.98 2.06
N SER A 226 7.65 17.78 2.78
CA SER A 226 8.96 18.28 2.40
C SER A 226 9.45 17.64 1.09
N CYS A 227 9.30 16.31 0.95
CA CYS A 227 9.59 15.59 -0.29
C CYS A 227 8.76 16.11 -1.46
N ALA A 228 7.48 16.42 -1.23
CA ALA A 228 6.61 16.94 -2.28
C ALA A 228 7.07 18.30 -2.81
N ALA A 229 7.65 19.15 -1.96
CA ALA A 229 8.20 20.45 -2.38
C ALA A 229 9.43 20.32 -3.30
N GLU A 230 10.11 19.15 -3.29
CA GLU A 230 11.23 18.84 -4.18
C GLU A 230 10.77 18.32 -5.56
N ILE A 231 9.49 17.95 -5.70
CA ILE A 231 8.92 17.40 -6.94
C ILE A 231 8.17 18.51 -7.70
N PRO A 232 8.59 18.86 -8.93
CA PRO A 232 7.91 19.88 -9.73
C PRO A 232 6.44 19.53 -9.98
N ASP A 233 5.58 20.56 -9.97
CA ASP A 233 4.16 20.46 -10.33
C ASP A 233 3.33 19.44 -9.52
N LEU A 234 3.74 19.17 -8.27
CA LEU A 234 3.04 18.26 -7.36
C LEU A 234 2.31 19.02 -6.23
N PRO A 235 1.11 19.60 -6.49
CA PRO A 235 0.35 20.30 -5.47
C PRO A 235 0.00 19.34 -4.33
N THR A 236 0.53 19.61 -3.14
CA THR A 236 0.43 18.72 -1.99
C THR A 236 0.06 19.51 -0.74
N VAL A 237 -0.87 18.98 0.05
CA VAL A 237 -1.28 19.57 1.33
C VAL A 237 -1.35 18.51 2.42
N ILE A 238 -1.16 18.93 3.67
CA ILE A 238 -1.53 18.12 4.84
C ILE A 238 -2.95 18.50 5.24
N GLY A 239 -3.83 17.51 5.44
CA GLY A 239 -5.22 17.74 5.85
C GLY A 239 -5.84 16.50 6.48
N ASN A 240 -7.01 16.66 7.10
CA ASN A 240 -7.76 15.51 7.60
C ASN A 240 -8.42 14.77 6.43
N THR A 241 -8.57 13.46 6.57
CA THR A 241 -9.18 12.59 5.57
C THR A 241 -10.42 11.94 6.16
N MET A 242 -11.59 12.13 5.55
CA MET A 242 -12.80 11.45 5.98
C MET A 242 -12.90 10.07 5.33
N CYS A 243 -13.06 9.03 6.14
CA CYS A 243 -13.22 7.65 5.71
C CYS A 243 -14.69 7.24 5.84
N THR A 244 -15.29 6.74 4.77
CA THR A 244 -16.71 6.32 4.75
C THR A 244 -16.86 4.83 4.44
N HIS A 245 -17.95 4.23 4.91
CA HIS A 245 -18.28 2.82 4.63
C HIS A 245 -19.04 2.62 3.31
N ASP A 246 -19.66 3.68 2.81
CA ASP A 246 -20.38 3.70 1.54
C ASP A 246 -19.83 4.83 0.66
N PHE A 247 -19.73 4.57 -0.64
CA PHE A 247 -19.20 5.52 -1.63
C PHE A 247 -20.24 6.59 -2.00
N TYR A 248 -21.53 6.24 -1.99
CA TYR A 248 -22.61 7.10 -2.47
C TYR A 248 -23.19 7.97 -1.35
N GLU A 249 -24.24 7.50 -0.68
CA GLU A 249 -24.91 8.21 0.41
C GLU A 249 -23.92 8.52 1.55
N GLY A 250 -23.01 7.60 1.85
CA GLY A 250 -21.96 7.79 2.87
C GLY A 250 -21.01 8.96 2.59
N GLN A 251 -20.85 9.35 1.32
CA GLN A 251 -20.06 10.53 0.92
C GLN A 251 -20.94 11.70 0.47
N GLY A 252 -22.26 11.65 0.68
CA GLY A 252 -23.19 12.70 0.27
C GLY A 252 -23.28 12.86 -1.26
N ARG A 253 -23.17 11.78 -2.04
CA ARG A 253 -23.30 11.85 -3.50
C ARG A 253 -24.77 11.78 -3.92
N LEU A 254 -25.12 12.50 -4.99
CA LEU A 254 -26.49 12.57 -5.52
C LEU A 254 -26.74 11.64 -6.73
N ASP A 255 -25.75 10.82 -7.07
CA ASP A 255 -25.73 10.00 -8.29
C ASP A 255 -25.73 8.48 -7.99
N GLY A 256 -26.14 8.11 -6.78
CA GLY A 256 -26.35 6.73 -6.37
C GLY A 256 -27.71 6.18 -6.82
N ALA A 257 -27.88 4.87 -6.67
CA ALA A 257 -29.19 4.23 -6.84
C ALA A 257 -30.18 4.63 -5.73
N LEU A 258 -29.67 5.03 -4.57
CA LEU A 258 -30.41 5.55 -3.41
C LEU A 258 -29.88 6.95 -3.09
N CYS A 259 -30.79 7.87 -2.79
CA CYS A 259 -30.46 9.22 -2.34
C CYS A 259 -31.62 9.74 -1.49
N SER A 260 -31.34 9.95 -0.20
CA SER A 260 -32.34 10.33 0.80
C SER A 260 -32.21 11.79 1.29
N PHE A 261 -31.38 12.59 0.64
CA PHE A 261 -31.05 13.98 1.00
C PHE A 261 -30.98 14.90 -0.24
N SER A 262 -31.02 16.21 -0.01
CA SER A 262 -30.95 17.23 -1.06
C SER A 262 -29.52 17.70 -1.36
N THR A 263 -29.36 18.52 -2.41
CA THR A 263 -28.08 19.18 -2.73
C THR A 263 -27.62 20.11 -1.61
N GLU A 264 -28.55 20.81 -0.97
CA GLU A 264 -28.28 21.73 0.14
C GLU A 264 -27.73 20.96 1.36
N GLU A 265 -28.37 19.85 1.74
CA GLU A 265 -27.90 19.00 2.85
C GLU A 265 -26.52 18.40 2.57
N LYS A 266 -26.25 17.97 1.32
CA LYS A 266 -24.92 17.56 0.88
C LYS A 266 -23.89 18.67 1.10
N LEU A 267 -24.16 19.88 0.60
CA LEU A 267 -23.20 20.98 0.66
C LEU A 267 -22.97 21.43 2.10
N GLU A 268 -24.02 21.48 2.93
CA GLU A 268 -23.90 21.75 4.36
C GLU A 268 -22.98 20.74 5.06
N TYR A 269 -23.16 19.44 4.79
CA TYR A 269 -22.28 18.40 5.35
C TYR A 269 -20.83 18.55 4.89
N LEU A 270 -20.60 18.79 3.59
CA LEU A 270 -19.25 18.99 3.05
C LEU A 270 -18.58 20.26 3.60
N HIS A 271 -19.33 21.33 3.84
CA HIS A 271 -18.82 22.53 4.51
C HIS A 271 -18.43 22.24 5.96
N ARG A 272 -19.27 21.53 6.73
CA ARG A 272 -18.89 21.10 8.09
C ARG A 272 -17.63 20.24 8.09
N ALA A 273 -17.48 19.33 7.13
CA ALA A 273 -16.26 18.54 6.97
C ALA A 273 -15.04 19.43 6.68
N TYR A 274 -15.16 20.37 5.74
CA TYR A 274 -14.09 21.31 5.39
C TYR A 274 -13.64 22.15 6.60
N ASP A 275 -14.60 22.65 7.38
CA ASP A 275 -14.38 23.44 8.60
C ASP A 275 -13.71 22.62 9.70
N ALA A 276 -14.01 21.31 9.77
CA ALA A 276 -13.31 20.34 10.61
C ALA A 276 -11.90 19.94 10.09
N GLY A 277 -11.41 20.63 9.06
CA GLY A 277 -10.09 20.40 8.47
C GLY A 277 -10.03 19.25 7.46
N VAL A 278 -11.16 18.63 7.11
CA VAL A 278 -11.20 17.59 6.06
C VAL A 278 -10.86 18.21 4.71
N ARG A 279 -9.99 17.55 3.97
CA ARG A 279 -9.58 17.97 2.62
C ARG A 279 -9.86 16.94 1.54
N ASN A 280 -10.12 15.70 1.93
CA ASN A 280 -10.54 14.65 1.01
C ASN A 280 -11.37 13.55 1.70
N ILE A 281 -11.98 12.70 0.87
CA ILE A 281 -12.88 11.61 1.27
C ILE A 281 -12.48 10.32 0.54
N GLU A 282 -12.30 9.25 1.29
CA GLU A 282 -11.99 7.89 0.81
C GLU A 282 -12.60 6.83 1.75
N MET A 283 -12.16 5.56 1.71
CA MET A 283 -12.93 4.46 2.33
C MET A 283 -12.09 3.47 3.16
N GLU A 284 -10.84 3.78 3.49
CA GLU A 284 -9.97 2.82 4.18
C GLU A 284 -9.04 3.42 5.24
N SER A 285 -8.91 4.76 5.32
CA SER A 285 -7.88 5.39 6.17
C SER A 285 -8.07 5.18 7.67
N THR A 286 -9.32 5.10 8.18
CA THR A 286 -9.56 4.93 9.63
C THR A 286 -9.08 3.57 10.13
N VAL A 287 -9.43 2.48 9.46
CA VAL A 287 -8.96 1.14 9.85
C VAL A 287 -7.46 0.98 9.62
N PHE A 288 -6.93 1.57 8.55
CA PHE A 288 -5.49 1.57 8.28
C PHE A 288 -4.71 2.23 9.41
N ALA A 289 -5.09 3.46 9.78
CA ALA A 289 -4.46 4.19 10.88
C ALA A 289 -4.61 3.44 12.21
N ALA A 290 -5.83 3.00 12.55
CA ALA A 290 -6.10 2.34 13.82
C ALA A 290 -5.33 1.02 14.01
N MET A 291 -5.23 0.19 12.96
CA MET A 291 -4.48 -1.07 13.03
C MET A 291 -2.97 -0.84 13.08
N CYS A 292 -2.44 0.10 12.28
CA CYS A 292 -1.02 0.43 12.31
C CYS A 292 -0.62 1.01 13.67
N HIS A 293 -1.38 1.99 14.17
CA HIS A 293 -1.18 2.57 15.49
C HIS A 293 -1.27 1.51 16.60
N ALA A 294 -2.29 0.64 16.55
CA ALA A 294 -2.41 -0.43 17.53
C ALA A 294 -1.21 -1.40 17.51
N CYS A 295 -0.52 -1.58 16.38
CA CYS A 295 0.63 -2.48 16.27
C CYS A 295 1.99 -1.75 16.35
N GLY A 296 2.00 -0.46 16.67
CA GLY A 296 3.24 0.34 16.75
C GLY A 296 3.91 0.59 15.39
N LEU A 297 3.18 0.45 14.28
CA LEU A 297 3.72 0.66 12.94
C LEU A 297 3.62 2.12 12.54
N LYS A 298 4.74 2.70 12.10
CA LYS A 298 4.73 4.02 11.45
C LYS A 298 3.99 3.92 10.13
N ALA A 299 3.02 4.80 9.94
CA ALA A 299 2.15 4.75 8.78
C ALA A 299 1.75 6.15 8.27
N ALA A 300 1.52 6.25 6.97
CA ALA A 300 0.99 7.45 6.32
C ALA A 300 -0.03 7.09 5.22
N VAL A 301 -0.99 7.99 5.00
CA VAL A 301 -1.98 7.87 3.93
C VAL A 301 -1.79 9.04 2.96
N VAL A 302 -1.54 8.72 1.69
CA VAL A 302 -1.24 9.66 0.62
C VAL A 302 -2.21 9.44 -0.53
N CYS A 303 -3.15 10.36 -0.72
CA CYS A 303 -4.21 10.21 -1.71
C CYS A 303 -4.26 11.40 -2.66
N VAL A 304 -4.46 11.14 -3.95
CA VAL A 304 -4.76 12.21 -4.92
C VAL A 304 -6.28 12.48 -4.95
N THR A 305 -6.67 13.75 -5.09
CA THR A 305 -8.07 14.14 -5.32
C THR A 305 -8.41 14.01 -6.80
N LEU A 306 -9.53 13.37 -7.13
CA LEU A 306 -9.94 13.17 -8.54
C LEU A 306 -10.94 14.23 -9.03
N LEU A 307 -11.56 14.94 -8.09
CA LEU A 307 -12.56 15.98 -8.30
C LEU A 307 -12.66 16.85 -7.04
N ASN A 308 -13.27 18.03 -7.17
CA ASN A 308 -13.75 18.83 -6.04
C ASN A 308 -15.22 18.50 -5.77
N ARG A 309 -15.55 17.97 -4.59
CA ARG A 309 -16.92 17.52 -4.24
C ARG A 309 -17.93 18.66 -4.07
N PHE A 310 -17.46 19.90 -3.91
CA PHE A 310 -18.32 21.08 -3.99
C PHE A 310 -18.81 21.37 -5.41
N GLU A 311 -18.09 20.91 -6.43
CA GLU A 311 -18.38 21.21 -7.85
C GLU A 311 -19.12 20.06 -8.55
N GLY A 312 -19.19 18.89 -7.94
CA GLY A 312 -19.93 17.77 -8.50
C GLY A 312 -19.58 16.43 -7.87
N ASP A 313 -20.20 15.38 -8.40
CA ASP A 313 -19.96 13.99 -7.98
C ASP A 313 -19.23 13.19 -9.07
N GLN A 314 -19.48 13.47 -10.34
CA GLN A 314 -18.87 12.72 -11.46
C GLN A 314 -17.50 13.28 -11.86
N ILE A 315 -16.57 12.37 -12.16
CA ILE A 315 -15.27 12.74 -12.73
C ILE A 315 -15.48 13.13 -14.20
N ASN A 316 -15.08 14.35 -14.57
CA ASN A 316 -15.17 14.87 -15.93
C ASN A 316 -13.79 15.05 -16.61
N SER A 317 -12.70 14.71 -15.91
CA SER A 317 -11.34 14.86 -16.41
C SER A 317 -11.02 13.82 -17.50
N PRO A 318 -10.29 14.19 -18.58
CA PRO A 318 -9.88 13.25 -19.61
C PRO A 318 -9.03 12.09 -19.06
N HIS A 319 -9.12 10.91 -19.68
CA HIS A 319 -8.40 9.71 -19.22
C HIS A 319 -6.89 9.93 -19.02
N ARG A 320 -6.23 10.66 -19.92
CA ARG A 320 -4.80 10.99 -19.79
C ARG A 320 -4.47 11.79 -18.52
N VAL A 321 -5.36 12.70 -18.11
CA VAL A 321 -5.19 13.53 -16.91
C VAL A 321 -5.42 12.67 -15.67
N MET A 322 -6.37 11.73 -15.73
CA MET A 322 -6.61 10.78 -14.65
C MET A 322 -5.42 9.83 -14.42
N LEU A 323 -4.75 9.40 -15.49
CA LEU A 323 -3.53 8.60 -15.38
C LEU A 323 -2.40 9.38 -14.69
N ASP A 324 -2.21 10.65 -15.05
CA ASP A 324 -1.26 11.55 -14.38
C ASP A 324 -1.57 11.66 -12.88
N TYR A 325 -2.82 12.00 -12.53
CA TYR A 325 -3.24 12.16 -11.14
C TYR A 325 -2.98 10.89 -10.32
N GLN A 326 -3.33 9.73 -10.86
CA GLN A 326 -3.16 8.45 -10.18
C GLN A 326 -1.70 8.04 -9.95
N GLN A 327 -0.75 8.66 -10.65
CA GLN A 327 0.70 8.45 -10.44
C GLN A 327 1.26 9.36 -9.34
N ARG A 328 0.63 10.49 -9.02
CA ARG A 328 1.14 11.48 -8.06
C ARG A 328 1.46 10.91 -6.67
N PRO A 329 0.61 10.08 -6.02
CA PRO A 329 0.96 9.48 -4.74
C PRO A 329 2.14 8.50 -4.84
N GLN A 330 2.26 7.79 -5.96
CA GLN A 330 3.34 6.83 -6.21
C GLN A 330 4.68 7.55 -6.36
N LEU A 331 4.70 8.66 -7.11
CA LEU A 331 5.87 9.53 -7.26
C LEU A 331 6.35 10.03 -5.90
N LEU A 332 5.44 10.59 -5.09
CA LEU A 332 5.77 11.12 -3.78
C LEU A 332 6.38 10.07 -2.84
N VAL A 333 5.72 8.91 -2.73
CA VAL A 333 6.19 7.83 -1.86
C VAL A 333 7.51 7.25 -2.39
N SER A 334 7.69 7.10 -3.70
CA SER A 334 8.98 6.66 -4.27
C SER A 334 10.12 7.63 -3.95
N HIS A 335 9.86 8.94 -3.97
CA HIS A 335 10.86 9.95 -3.67
C HIS A 335 11.31 9.86 -2.22
N LEU A 336 10.37 9.74 -1.28
CA LEU A 336 10.70 9.51 0.14
C LEU A 336 11.49 8.20 0.33
N ILE A 337 11.07 7.11 -0.31
CA ILE A 337 11.79 5.82 -0.22
C ILE A 337 13.23 5.97 -0.71
N LYS A 338 13.46 6.64 -1.85
CA LYS A 338 14.81 6.89 -2.38
C LYS A 338 15.65 7.71 -1.41
N LYS A 339 15.06 8.73 -0.77
CA LYS A 339 15.74 9.58 0.22
C LYS A 339 16.12 8.78 1.48
N ARG A 340 15.19 7.97 2.00
CA ARG A 340 15.41 7.08 3.16
C ARG A 340 16.44 5.99 2.88
N LEU A 341 16.60 5.56 1.63
CA LEU A 341 17.64 4.63 1.19
C LEU A 341 18.97 5.31 0.82
N GLY A 342 19.06 6.64 0.92
CA GLY A 342 20.26 7.40 0.58
C GLY A 342 20.59 7.43 -0.92
N LEU A 343 19.61 7.16 -1.79
CA LEU A 343 19.77 7.19 -3.25
C LEU A 343 19.65 8.59 -3.83
N ILE A 344 19.02 9.51 -3.10
CA ILE A 344 18.91 10.94 -3.39
C ILE A 344 19.11 11.75 -2.10
N GLN A 345 19.40 13.04 -2.24
CA GLN A 345 19.70 13.94 -1.11
C GLN A 345 18.45 14.51 -0.45
#